data_AF-A0A0K2RAV7-F1
#
_entry.id   AF-A0A0K2RAV7-F1
#
_cell.length_a   1.000
_cell.length_b   1.000
_cell.length_c   1.000
_cell.angle_alpha   90.00
_cell.angle_beta   90.00
_cell.angle_gamma   90.00
#
_symmetry.space_group_name_H-M   'P 1'
#
loop_
_entity.id
_entity.type
_entity.pdbx_description
1 polymer ?
#
loop_
_entity_poly.entity_id
_entity_poly.type
_entity_poly.pdbx_seq_one_letter_code
_entity_poly.pdbx_strand_id
1 'polypeptide(L)'
;MPRSVTREDFSVRSVTDPSSDVLQDVSIFLNRGDAQVSLMEQSDGVRQLMSMTLFDLAEGAANVLAIDEPEIHLHPTSQRTAADLLSGAGNQKVIVTHSPYILHRFEPSEVIAVDRHGKCHQIGATKLSKVEKVRAHWWSPRLLEALTARFVVLVEGDADRVIVEAVAEVLGVDLDRLGAVVVELDGADKFKNVFPLLGPDGFGPTLLGLVDENESGSWVNAFGGKRNTVVDKKVFISAVDLEDEYTRALGGPASAQALIAGGFCREQGILQAAAAGAVEDLAPDAVAKFCRNNGKVDAATCIAEVLTAETAEKIGSVSRLLRTLDELSKQ
;
A
#
# COMPACT_ATOMS: atom_id res chain seq x y z
N MET A 1 14.47 20.94 15.57
CA MET A 1 13.59 21.52 14.55
C MET A 1 14.36 21.64 13.23
N PRO A 2 13.77 21.27 12.09
CA PRO A 2 14.38 21.52 10.79
C PRO A 2 14.56 23.04 10.60
N ARG A 3 15.71 23.47 10.09
CA ARG A 3 16.03 24.88 9.81
C ARG A 3 16.04 25.10 8.30
N SER A 4 15.48 26.21 7.87
CA SER A 4 15.52 26.67 6.47
C SER A 4 16.96 26.95 6.07
N VAL A 5 17.36 26.51 4.88
CA VAL A 5 18.67 26.75 4.28
C VAL A 5 18.46 27.46 2.94
N THR A 6 19.23 28.50 2.67
CA THR A 6 19.14 29.33 1.46
C THR A 6 20.42 29.23 0.64
N ARG A 7 20.39 29.72 -0.61
CA ARG A 7 21.56 29.69 -1.51
C ARG A 7 22.78 30.42 -0.94
N GLU A 8 22.55 31.44 -0.10
CA GLU A 8 23.60 32.26 0.53
C GLU A 8 24.33 31.52 1.66
N ASP A 9 23.76 30.42 2.16
CA ASP A 9 24.34 29.61 3.23
C ASP A 9 25.41 28.62 2.73
N PHE A 10 25.66 28.55 1.42
CA PHE A 10 26.60 27.59 0.83
C PHE A 10 27.89 28.25 0.34
N SER A 11 29.02 27.60 0.60
CA SER A 11 30.29 27.91 -0.05
C SER A 11 30.95 26.64 -0.62
N VAL A 12 31.40 26.73 -1.87
CA VAL A 12 32.06 25.65 -2.59
C VAL A 12 33.54 26.01 -2.72
N ARG A 13 34.44 25.12 -2.28
CA ARG A 13 35.89 25.27 -2.45
C ARG A 13 36.42 24.11 -3.27
N SER A 14 37.08 24.39 -4.38
CA SER A 14 37.89 23.41 -5.12
C SER A 14 39.37 23.67 -4.86
N VAL A 15 40.16 22.61 -4.74
CA VAL A 15 41.61 22.65 -4.49
C VAL A 15 42.42 22.58 -5.80
N THR A 16 41.77 22.31 -6.94
CA THR A 16 42.41 22.07 -8.25
C THR A 16 42.00 23.09 -9.32
N ASP A 17 42.90 23.30 -10.28
CA ASP A 17 42.67 24.14 -11.47
C ASP A 17 41.61 23.45 -12.37
N PRO A 18 40.45 24.10 -12.67
CA PRO A 18 39.26 23.46 -13.26
C PRO A 18 39.39 23.03 -14.73
N SER A 19 40.62 22.91 -15.24
CA SER A 19 40.92 22.63 -16.64
C SER A 19 40.89 21.15 -17.03
N SER A 20 40.82 20.22 -16.06
CA SER A 20 40.82 18.77 -16.35
C SER A 20 39.71 17.97 -15.68
N ASP A 21 39.25 18.36 -14.48
CA ASP A 21 38.15 17.68 -13.80
C ASP A 21 37.45 18.65 -12.83
N VAL A 22 36.21 19.03 -13.16
CA VAL A 22 35.48 20.14 -12.50
C VAL A 22 35.06 19.77 -11.07
N LEU A 23 35.08 18.47 -10.73
CA LEU A 23 34.58 17.94 -9.47
C LEU A 23 35.63 17.21 -8.61
N GLN A 24 36.89 17.13 -9.05
CA GLN A 24 37.97 16.64 -8.18
C GLN A 24 38.16 17.59 -6.99
N ASP A 25 38.16 17.02 -5.78
CA ASP A 25 38.46 17.70 -4.53
C ASP A 25 37.56 18.91 -4.20
N VAL A 26 36.29 18.85 -4.61
CA VAL A 26 35.29 19.86 -4.22
C VAL A 26 34.84 19.61 -2.78
N SER A 27 35.22 20.52 -1.88
CA SER A 27 34.75 20.56 -0.50
C SER A 27 33.63 21.59 -0.34
N ILE A 28 32.47 21.13 0.12
CA ILE A 28 31.29 21.96 0.35
C ILE A 28 31.21 22.31 1.84
N PHE A 29 31.02 23.59 2.15
CA PHE A 29 30.86 24.09 3.50
C PHE A 29 29.53 24.84 3.65
N LEU A 30 28.88 24.63 4.79
CA LEU A 30 27.68 25.37 5.19
C LEU A 30 28.08 26.53 6.11
N ASN A 31 27.68 27.75 5.76
CA ASN A 31 27.83 28.91 6.61
C ASN A 31 26.72 28.90 7.69
N ARG A 32 27.12 28.87 8.97
CA ARG A 32 26.22 28.98 10.13
C ARG A 32 26.68 30.14 10.99
N GLY A 33 26.15 31.34 10.70
CA GLY A 33 26.68 32.57 11.30
C GLY A 33 28.15 32.73 10.94
N ASP A 34 29.02 32.85 11.95
CA ASP A 34 30.47 33.00 11.75
C ASP A 34 31.23 31.66 11.58
N ALA A 35 30.55 30.51 11.71
CA ALA A 35 31.17 29.20 11.61
C ALA A 35 30.91 28.55 10.24
N GLN A 36 31.94 27.92 9.67
CA GLN A 36 31.82 27.06 8.50
C GLN A 36 31.85 25.61 8.94
N VAL A 37 30.81 24.86 8.61
CA VAL A 37 30.72 23.43 8.94
C VAL A 37 30.87 22.62 7.67
N SER A 38 31.74 21.60 7.69
CA SER A 38 31.92 20.73 6.53
C SER A 38 30.66 19.90 6.30
N LEU A 39 30.30 19.71 5.03
CA LEU A 39 29.25 18.78 4.64
C LEU A 39 29.52 17.35 5.14
N MET A 40 30.81 16.98 5.28
CA MET A 40 31.27 15.69 5.80
C MET A 40 30.95 15.49 7.29
N GLU A 41 30.73 16.56 8.03
CA GLU A 41 30.42 16.54 9.47
C GLU A 41 28.90 16.61 9.73
N GLN A 42 28.07 16.57 8.68
CA GLN A 42 26.62 16.50 8.80
C GLN A 42 26.13 15.07 8.83
N SER A 43 24.89 14.87 9.30
CA SER A 43 24.23 13.57 9.16
C SER A 43 24.05 13.20 7.69
N ASP A 44 24.09 11.90 7.39
CA ASP A 44 24.04 11.39 6.01
C ASP A 44 22.85 11.95 5.21
N GLY A 45 21.68 12.05 5.83
CA GLY A 45 20.52 12.60 5.14
C GLY A 45 20.61 14.09 4.80
N VAL A 46 21.29 14.89 5.65
CA VAL A 46 21.55 16.30 5.36
C VAL A 46 22.57 16.43 4.24
N ARG A 47 23.62 15.61 4.26
CA ARG A 47 24.64 15.55 3.21
C ARG A 47 24.02 15.20 1.85
N GLN A 48 23.14 14.21 1.81
CA GLN A 48 22.46 13.76 0.60
C GLN A 48 21.52 14.81 0.02
N LEU A 49 20.64 15.40 0.84
CA LEU A 49 19.75 16.48 0.41
C LEU A 49 20.52 17.68 -0.15
N MET A 50 21.61 18.06 0.51
CA MET A 50 22.46 19.17 0.06
C MET A 50 23.20 18.85 -1.24
N SER A 51 23.73 17.64 -1.38
CA SER A 51 24.34 17.18 -2.65
C SER A 51 23.33 17.25 -3.79
N MET A 52 22.12 16.71 -3.60
CA MET A 52 21.04 16.74 -4.59
C MET A 52 20.66 18.18 -4.95
N THR A 53 20.54 19.06 -3.95
CA THR A 53 20.19 20.47 -4.16
C THR A 53 21.29 21.20 -4.94
N LEU A 54 22.55 20.95 -4.61
CA LEU A 54 23.68 21.54 -5.32
C LEU A 54 23.74 21.06 -6.76
N PHE A 55 23.55 19.77 -7.03
CA PHE A 55 23.47 19.27 -8.41
C PHE A 55 22.29 19.86 -9.17
N ASP A 56 21.13 20.01 -8.54
CA ASP A 56 19.96 20.64 -9.18
C ASP A 56 20.19 22.14 -9.45
N LEU A 57 20.94 22.84 -8.59
CA LEU A 57 21.24 24.27 -8.70
C LEU A 57 22.48 24.60 -9.54
N ALA A 58 23.44 23.68 -9.65
CA ALA A 58 24.77 23.97 -10.19
C ALA A 58 24.78 24.21 -11.70
N GLU A 59 23.75 23.80 -12.43
CA GLU A 59 23.81 23.76 -13.89
C GLU A 59 22.68 24.55 -14.54
N GLY A 60 23.03 25.72 -15.09
CA GLY A 60 22.12 26.63 -15.80
C GLY A 60 21.83 26.26 -17.27
N ALA A 61 22.11 25.02 -17.68
CA ALA A 61 21.83 24.50 -19.02
C ALA A 61 21.07 23.17 -18.89
N ALA A 62 20.15 22.90 -19.82
CA ALA A 62 19.26 21.74 -19.79
C ALA A 62 20.04 20.42 -19.74
N ASN A 63 20.14 19.84 -18.54
CA ASN A 63 20.85 18.60 -18.26
C ASN A 63 19.88 17.49 -17.79
N VAL A 64 20.27 16.25 -18.05
CA VAL A 64 19.57 15.05 -17.56
C VAL A 64 20.25 14.61 -16.26
N LEU A 65 19.51 14.61 -15.16
CA LEU A 65 19.97 14.16 -13.85
C LEU A 65 19.37 12.76 -13.57
N ALA A 66 20.24 11.76 -13.42
CA ALA A 66 19.84 10.41 -13.00
C ALA A 66 20.19 10.22 -11.52
N ILE A 67 19.22 9.77 -10.73
CA ILE A 67 19.38 9.55 -9.29
C ILE A 67 18.87 8.16 -8.94
N ASP A 68 19.72 7.39 -8.26
CA ASP A 68 19.38 6.05 -7.78
C ASP A 68 19.17 6.09 -6.27
N GLU A 69 18.03 5.54 -5.84
CA GLU A 69 17.56 5.45 -4.45
C GLU A 69 17.82 6.71 -3.58
N PRO A 70 17.23 7.87 -3.91
CA PRO A 70 17.37 9.10 -3.12
C PRO A 70 16.88 8.99 -1.67
N GLU A 71 16.13 7.93 -1.34
CA GLU A 71 15.65 7.61 0.00
C GLU A 71 16.67 6.95 0.93
N ILE A 72 17.80 6.43 0.42
CA ILE A 72 18.81 5.76 1.24
C ILE A 72 19.23 6.70 2.39
N HIS A 73 19.32 6.18 3.62
CA HIS A 73 19.66 6.94 4.84
C HIS A 73 18.72 8.11 5.21
N LEU A 74 17.59 8.29 4.50
CA LEU A 74 16.59 9.31 4.82
C LEU A 74 15.43 8.74 5.64
N HIS A 75 15.12 9.40 6.75
CA HIS A 75 13.86 9.18 7.46
C HIS A 75 12.67 9.54 6.54
N PRO A 76 11.48 8.90 6.65
CA PRO A 76 10.31 9.19 5.80
C PRO A 76 9.95 10.67 5.67
N THR A 77 10.12 11.47 6.73
CA THR A 77 9.90 12.92 6.66
C THR A 77 10.90 13.65 5.77
N SER A 78 12.16 13.20 5.75
CA SER A 78 13.22 13.75 4.89
C SER A 78 13.07 13.29 3.43
N GLN A 79 12.56 12.09 3.21
CA GLN A 79 12.23 11.60 1.87
C GLN A 79 11.19 12.49 1.19
N ARG A 80 10.19 13.00 1.92
CA ARG A 80 9.22 13.98 1.38
C ARG A 80 9.90 15.28 0.96
N THR A 81 10.83 15.79 1.77
CA THR A 81 11.63 16.97 1.41
C THR A 81 12.50 16.71 0.18
N ALA A 82 13.11 15.54 0.07
CA ALA A 82 13.84 15.13 -1.13
C ALA A 82 12.90 15.11 -2.35
N ALA A 83 11.71 14.52 -2.22
CA ALA A 83 10.72 14.45 -3.28
C ALA A 83 10.30 15.85 -3.77
N ASP A 84 10.10 16.80 -2.85
CA ASP A 84 9.77 18.18 -3.22
C ASP A 84 10.87 18.84 -4.05
N LEU A 85 12.14 18.69 -3.65
CA LEU A 85 13.30 19.19 -4.41
C LEU A 85 13.38 18.53 -5.80
N LEU A 86 13.18 17.22 -5.85
CA LEU A 86 13.23 16.45 -7.08
C LEU A 86 12.08 16.75 -8.04
N SER A 87 10.90 17.12 -7.52
CA SER A 87 9.75 17.51 -8.34
C SER A 87 9.85 18.90 -8.98
N GLY A 88 10.89 19.68 -8.63
CA GLY A 88 11.10 21.04 -9.13
C GLY A 88 11.42 21.13 -10.63
N ALA A 89 11.01 22.23 -11.27
CA ALA A 89 11.26 22.49 -12.68
C ALA A 89 12.71 22.95 -12.96
N GLY A 90 13.25 22.59 -14.13
CA GLY A 90 14.56 23.08 -14.61
C GLY A 90 15.34 22.01 -15.38
N ASN A 91 15.50 20.84 -14.78
CA ASN A 91 16.28 19.71 -15.32
C ASN A 91 15.37 18.50 -15.64
N GLN A 92 15.74 17.67 -16.63
CA GLN A 92 15.08 16.38 -16.82
C GLN A 92 15.62 15.40 -15.78
N LYS A 93 14.76 14.89 -14.90
CA LYS A 93 15.17 14.01 -13.80
C LYS A 93 14.68 12.59 -14.05
N VAL A 94 15.58 11.61 -13.93
CA VAL A 94 15.27 10.18 -13.95
C VAL A 94 15.59 9.65 -12.57
N ILE A 95 14.55 9.22 -11.84
CA ILE A 95 14.69 8.84 -10.44
C ILE A 95 14.27 7.39 -10.31
N VAL A 96 15.17 6.57 -9.77
CA VAL A 96 14.88 5.19 -9.38
C VAL A 96 14.61 5.20 -7.88
N THR A 97 13.46 4.69 -7.47
CA THR A 97 13.06 4.69 -6.06
C THR A 97 12.10 3.54 -5.77
N HIS A 98 12.24 2.96 -4.59
CA HIS A 98 11.29 2.04 -3.99
C HIS A 98 10.41 2.76 -2.94
N SER A 99 10.72 4.02 -2.63
CA SER A 99 10.02 4.78 -1.61
C SER A 99 8.64 5.28 -2.08
N PRO A 100 7.55 4.85 -1.42
CA PRO A 100 6.24 5.42 -1.68
C PRO A 100 6.16 6.91 -1.28
N TYR A 101 7.02 7.37 -0.35
CA TYR A 101 7.06 8.77 0.08
C TYR A 101 7.65 9.69 -0.98
N ILE A 102 8.54 9.16 -1.84
CA ILE A 102 9.09 9.90 -2.98
C ILE A 102 8.09 9.88 -4.13
N LEU A 103 7.58 8.69 -4.48
CA LEU A 103 6.57 8.51 -5.55
C LEU A 103 5.31 9.36 -5.34
N HIS A 104 4.92 9.61 -4.10
CA HIS A 104 3.74 10.41 -3.75
C HIS A 104 3.77 11.83 -4.33
N ARG A 105 4.95 12.38 -4.61
CA ARG A 105 5.08 13.76 -5.13
C ARG A 105 4.94 13.87 -6.65
N PHE A 106 5.00 12.75 -7.36
CA PHE A 106 4.95 12.66 -8.82
C PHE A 106 3.57 12.27 -9.31
N GLU A 107 3.21 12.73 -10.51
CA GLU A 107 1.96 12.36 -11.16
C GLU A 107 2.03 10.92 -11.70
N PRO A 108 0.91 10.19 -11.77
CA PRO A 108 0.91 8.81 -12.28
C PRO A 108 1.46 8.66 -13.71
N SER A 109 1.35 9.72 -14.53
CA SER A 109 1.94 9.75 -15.87
C SER A 109 3.47 9.89 -15.88
N GLU A 110 4.06 10.35 -14.78
CA GLU A 110 5.51 10.50 -14.57
C GLU A 110 6.12 9.25 -13.95
N VAL A 111 5.30 8.28 -13.52
CA VAL A 111 5.75 7.04 -12.89
C VAL A 111 5.84 5.92 -13.92
N ILE A 112 6.95 5.19 -13.89
CA ILE A 112 7.15 3.96 -14.64
C ILE A 112 7.38 2.84 -13.63
N ALA A 113 6.46 1.88 -13.55
CA ALA A 113 6.64 0.68 -12.74
C ALA A 113 7.36 -0.39 -13.57
N VAL A 114 8.37 -1.02 -13.00
CA VAL A 114 9.11 -2.11 -13.66
C VAL A 114 8.78 -3.41 -12.95
N ASP A 115 8.20 -4.37 -13.66
CA ASP A 115 7.84 -5.66 -13.07
C ASP A 115 9.03 -6.62 -12.96
N ARG A 116 8.80 -7.76 -12.30
CA ARG A 116 9.81 -8.82 -12.08
C ARG A 116 10.40 -9.42 -13.37
N HIS A 117 9.74 -9.22 -14.52
CA HIS A 117 10.18 -9.69 -15.82
C HIS A 117 10.89 -8.58 -16.62
N GLY A 118 11.10 -7.40 -16.03
CA GLY A 118 11.72 -6.26 -16.66
C GLY A 118 10.79 -5.51 -17.61
N LYS A 119 9.48 -5.77 -17.57
CA LYS A 119 8.52 -5.04 -18.41
C LYS A 119 8.15 -3.73 -17.71
N CYS A 120 8.23 -2.64 -18.47
CA CYS A 120 7.83 -1.33 -18.02
C CYS A 120 6.31 -1.12 -18.20
N HIS A 121 5.67 -0.64 -17.15
CA HIS A 121 4.25 -0.30 -17.10
C HIS A 121 4.13 1.20 -16.78
N GLN A 122 3.44 1.94 -17.65
CA GLN A 122 3.24 3.38 -17.48
C GLN A 122 1.81 3.74 -17.90
N ILE A 123 1.17 4.58 -17.11
CA ILE A 123 -0.18 5.05 -17.40
C ILE A 123 -0.08 6.27 -18.31
N GLY A 124 -0.56 6.13 -19.55
CA GLY A 124 -0.54 7.22 -20.54
C GLY A 124 -1.40 8.41 -20.14
N ALA A 125 -0.95 9.62 -20.49
CA ALA A 125 -1.59 10.90 -20.16
C ALA A 125 -3.05 11.04 -20.66
N THR A 126 -3.48 10.28 -21.66
CA THR A 126 -4.85 10.33 -22.18
C THR A 126 -5.90 9.67 -21.28
N LYS A 127 -5.48 8.91 -20.26
CA LYS A 127 -6.38 8.31 -19.24
C LYS A 127 -6.61 9.25 -18.02
N LEU A 128 -6.05 10.46 -18.03
CA LEU A 128 -5.91 11.32 -16.85
C LEU A 128 -7.21 11.86 -16.24
N SER A 129 -8.28 12.09 -17.01
CA SER A 129 -9.52 12.69 -16.45
C SER A 129 -10.23 11.81 -15.40
N LYS A 130 -9.97 10.49 -15.42
CA LYS A 130 -10.37 9.56 -14.34
C LYS A 130 -9.30 9.49 -13.24
N VAL A 131 -8.02 9.52 -13.62
CA VAL A 131 -6.86 9.41 -12.71
C VAL A 131 -6.70 10.64 -11.81
N GLU A 132 -7.06 11.85 -12.24
CA GLU A 132 -7.00 13.06 -11.41
C GLU A 132 -7.96 12.99 -10.20
N LYS A 133 -9.13 12.37 -10.37
CA LYS A 133 -10.07 12.10 -9.26
C LYS A 133 -9.53 11.01 -8.32
N VAL A 134 -8.82 10.03 -8.89
CA VAL A 134 -8.17 8.95 -8.13
C VAL A 134 -7.02 9.52 -7.30
N ARG A 135 -6.23 10.44 -7.86
CA ARG A 135 -5.06 11.04 -7.19
C ARG A 135 -5.42 11.70 -5.87
N ALA A 136 -6.51 12.47 -5.84
CA ALA A 136 -6.90 13.23 -4.66
C ALA A 136 -7.25 12.39 -3.42
N HIS A 137 -7.62 11.11 -3.59
CA HIS A 137 -8.05 10.25 -2.48
C HIS A 137 -7.22 8.97 -2.34
N TRP A 138 -6.58 8.50 -3.42
CA TRP A 138 -5.98 7.17 -3.48
C TRP A 138 -4.47 7.18 -3.70
N TRP A 139 -3.86 8.32 -4.06
CA TRP A 139 -2.40 8.42 -4.19
C TRP A 139 -1.73 8.54 -2.83
N SER A 140 -2.00 7.59 -1.94
CA SER A 140 -1.44 7.51 -0.60
C SER A 140 -0.21 6.62 -0.59
N PRO A 141 0.69 6.76 0.40
CA PRO A 141 1.85 5.87 0.52
C PRO A 141 1.48 4.38 0.50
N ARG A 142 0.30 4.02 1.00
CA ARG A 142 -0.19 2.64 1.03
C ARG A 142 -0.56 2.09 -0.34
N LEU A 143 -1.23 2.88 -1.19
CA LEU A 143 -1.48 2.46 -2.57
C LEU A 143 -0.17 2.42 -3.37
N LEU A 144 0.75 3.34 -3.08
CA LEU A 144 2.05 3.40 -3.74
C LEU A 144 2.94 2.22 -3.40
N GLU A 145 2.87 1.72 -2.17
CA GLU A 145 3.48 0.44 -1.77
C GLU A 145 2.93 -0.73 -2.60
N ALA A 146 1.64 -0.70 -2.96
CA ALA A 146 1.05 -1.69 -3.87
C ALA A 146 1.63 -1.65 -5.30
N LEU A 147 2.26 -0.55 -5.72
CA LEU A 147 2.93 -0.46 -7.02
C LEU A 147 4.27 -1.23 -7.06
N THR A 148 4.91 -1.38 -5.90
CA THR A 148 6.19 -2.11 -5.78
C THR A 148 6.00 -3.55 -5.32
N ALA A 149 4.78 -3.95 -4.94
CA ALA A 149 4.44 -5.31 -4.54
C ALA A 149 4.36 -6.30 -5.72
N ARG A 150 4.68 -7.57 -5.47
CA ARG A 150 4.51 -8.66 -6.45
C ARG A 150 3.04 -8.99 -6.65
N PHE A 151 2.30 -9.02 -5.55
CA PHE A 151 0.88 -9.32 -5.50
C PHE A 151 0.15 -8.25 -4.71
N VAL A 152 -1.04 -7.90 -5.18
CA VAL A 152 -1.93 -6.98 -4.45
C VAL A 152 -3.26 -7.68 -4.25
N VAL A 153 -3.70 -7.76 -3.00
CA VAL A 153 -5.01 -8.28 -2.63
C VAL A 153 -5.89 -7.10 -2.27
N LEU A 154 -6.85 -6.78 -3.14
CA LEU A 154 -7.87 -5.76 -2.85
C LEU A 154 -9.01 -6.37 -2.04
N VAL A 155 -9.41 -5.68 -0.98
CA VAL A 155 -10.56 -6.06 -0.14
C VAL A 155 -11.52 -4.88 0.03
N GLU A 156 -12.77 -5.08 0.45
CA GLU A 156 -13.77 -4.00 0.49
C GLU A 156 -13.68 -3.07 1.70
N GLY A 157 -12.97 -3.46 2.74
CA GLY A 157 -12.82 -2.65 3.94
C GLY A 157 -11.78 -3.20 4.92
N ASP A 158 -11.50 -2.42 5.96
CA ASP A 158 -10.52 -2.76 7.00
C ASP A 158 -10.84 -4.08 7.71
N ALA A 159 -12.13 -4.39 7.92
CA ALA A 159 -12.55 -5.64 8.54
C ALA A 159 -12.12 -6.87 7.73
N ASP A 160 -12.26 -6.79 6.40
CA ASP A 160 -11.87 -7.86 5.50
C ASP A 160 -10.36 -8.07 5.52
N ARG A 161 -9.60 -6.97 5.55
CA ARG A 161 -8.15 -7.03 5.64
C ARG A 161 -7.71 -7.76 6.90
N VAL A 162 -8.29 -7.42 8.06
CA VAL A 162 -7.97 -8.08 9.33
C VAL A 162 -8.18 -9.59 9.24
N ILE A 163 -9.29 -10.03 8.66
CA ILE A 163 -9.57 -11.46 8.48
C ILE A 163 -8.62 -12.11 7.47
N VAL A 164 -8.32 -11.45 6.34
CA VAL A 164 -7.38 -11.98 5.33
C VAL A 164 -5.98 -12.17 5.93
N GLU A 165 -5.48 -11.17 6.64
CA GLU A 165 -4.17 -11.23 7.31
C GLU A 165 -4.14 -12.34 8.38
N ALA A 166 -5.18 -12.43 9.22
CA ALA A 166 -5.26 -13.44 10.26
C ALA A 166 -5.39 -14.88 9.70
N VAL A 167 -6.19 -15.08 8.65
CA VAL A 167 -6.30 -16.38 7.98
C VAL A 167 -4.96 -16.74 7.31
N ALA A 168 -4.25 -15.78 6.72
CA ALA A 168 -2.93 -16.01 6.14
C ALA A 168 -1.92 -16.50 7.19
N GLU A 169 -1.86 -15.82 8.33
CA GLU A 169 -0.99 -16.21 9.45
C GLU A 169 -1.31 -17.62 9.95
N VAL A 170 -2.58 -17.91 10.21
CA VAL A 170 -3.04 -19.20 10.75
C VAL A 170 -2.82 -20.36 9.77
N LEU A 171 -2.92 -20.11 8.46
CA LEU A 171 -2.64 -21.10 7.42
C LEU A 171 -1.14 -21.18 7.04
N GLY A 172 -0.27 -20.38 7.67
CA GLY A 172 1.17 -20.36 7.39
C GLY A 172 1.55 -19.75 6.04
N VAL A 173 0.69 -18.87 5.49
CA VAL A 173 0.93 -18.11 4.26
C VAL A 173 1.54 -16.76 4.65
N ASP A 174 2.85 -16.65 4.55
CA ASP A 174 3.60 -15.43 4.86
C ASP A 174 3.49 -14.41 3.70
N LEU A 175 2.56 -13.47 3.82
CA LEU A 175 2.27 -12.46 2.79
C LEU A 175 3.50 -11.61 2.44
N ASP A 176 4.28 -11.20 3.44
CA ASP A 176 5.50 -10.40 3.25
C ASP A 176 6.54 -11.18 2.44
N ARG A 177 6.78 -12.44 2.79
CA ARG A 177 7.69 -13.32 2.03
C ARG A 177 7.22 -13.54 0.60
N LEU A 178 5.91 -13.60 0.36
CA LEU A 178 5.36 -13.69 -1.00
C LEU A 178 5.47 -12.35 -1.76
N GLY A 179 5.72 -11.24 -1.07
CA GLY A 179 5.66 -9.89 -1.63
C GLY A 179 4.22 -9.48 -1.95
N ALA A 180 3.27 -9.92 -1.12
CA ALA A 180 1.85 -9.65 -1.24
C ALA A 180 1.43 -8.57 -0.23
N VAL A 181 0.72 -7.55 -0.70
CA VAL A 181 0.13 -6.53 0.18
C VAL A 181 -1.39 -6.59 0.12
N VAL A 182 -2.04 -6.45 1.27
CA VAL A 182 -3.51 -6.36 1.37
C VAL A 182 -3.89 -4.88 1.47
N VAL A 183 -4.71 -4.44 0.52
CA VAL A 183 -5.17 -3.05 0.42
C VAL A 183 -6.68 -3.03 0.50
N GLU A 184 -7.21 -2.45 1.56
CA GLU A 184 -8.62 -2.15 1.65
C GLU A 184 -9.02 -1.02 0.71
N LEU A 185 -10.18 -1.20 0.12
CA LEU A 185 -10.94 -0.14 -0.50
C LEU A 185 -11.84 0.42 0.60
N ASP A 186 -12.02 1.72 0.71
CA ASP A 186 -13.08 2.31 1.54
C ASP A 186 -14.44 2.17 0.82
N GLY A 187 -14.87 0.91 0.62
CA GLY A 187 -16.06 0.50 -0.13
C GLY A 187 -15.78 -0.10 -1.52
N ALA A 188 -16.57 -1.11 -1.90
CA ALA A 188 -16.42 -1.83 -3.17
C ALA A 188 -16.60 -0.96 -4.42
N ASP A 189 -17.39 0.12 -4.34
CA ASP A 189 -17.63 1.04 -5.46
C ASP A 189 -16.34 1.73 -5.93
N LYS A 190 -15.36 1.87 -5.01
CA LYS A 190 -14.06 2.49 -5.25
C LYS A 190 -13.14 1.64 -6.11
N PHE A 191 -13.43 0.35 -6.27
CA PHE A 191 -12.67 -0.54 -7.14
C PHE A 191 -12.51 0.03 -8.55
N LYS A 192 -13.54 0.68 -9.11
CA LYS A 192 -13.49 1.29 -10.45
C LYS A 192 -12.45 2.42 -10.59
N ASN A 193 -12.06 3.01 -9.46
CA ASN A 193 -11.08 4.09 -9.38
C ASN A 193 -9.67 3.53 -9.23
N VAL A 194 -9.51 2.45 -8.46
CA VAL A 194 -8.22 1.82 -8.16
C VAL A 194 -7.77 0.85 -9.26
N PHE A 195 -8.71 0.11 -9.86
CA PHE A 195 -8.42 -0.88 -10.90
C PHE A 195 -7.69 -0.32 -12.13
N PRO A 196 -7.96 0.91 -12.64
CA PRO A 196 -7.15 1.50 -13.70
C PRO A 196 -5.68 1.72 -13.33
N LEU A 197 -5.34 1.81 -12.04
CA LEU A 197 -3.98 1.96 -11.56
C LEU A 197 -3.30 0.61 -11.31
N LEU A 198 -3.97 -0.32 -10.64
CA LEU A 198 -3.38 -1.60 -10.20
C LEU A 198 -3.71 -2.78 -11.13
N GLY A 199 -4.63 -2.59 -12.08
CA GLY A 199 -5.03 -3.63 -13.02
C GLY A 199 -3.97 -3.91 -14.09
N PRO A 200 -4.23 -4.90 -14.97
CA PRO A 200 -3.29 -5.32 -16.01
C PRO A 200 -2.86 -4.22 -17.00
N ASP A 201 -3.72 -3.21 -17.20
CA ASP A 201 -3.47 -2.05 -18.08
C ASP A 201 -2.94 -0.81 -17.32
N GLY A 202 -2.67 -0.96 -16.02
CA GLY A 202 -2.14 0.07 -15.13
C GLY A 202 -0.63 -0.12 -14.91
N PHE A 203 -0.20 -0.16 -13.65
CA PHE A 203 1.19 -0.39 -13.24
C PHE A 203 1.58 -1.87 -13.15
N GLY A 204 0.66 -2.78 -13.42
CA GLY A 204 0.94 -4.20 -13.66
C GLY A 204 1.25 -5.13 -12.47
N PRO A 205 0.95 -4.82 -11.19
CA PRO A 205 1.05 -5.84 -10.15
C PRO A 205 0.06 -6.98 -10.41
N THR A 206 0.34 -8.16 -9.87
CA THR A 206 -0.62 -9.27 -9.95
C THR A 206 -1.77 -9.01 -8.98
N LEU A 207 -2.91 -8.59 -9.53
CA LEU A 207 -4.07 -8.18 -8.75
C LEU A 207 -5.02 -9.35 -8.46
N LEU A 208 -5.29 -9.57 -7.17
CA LEU A 208 -6.37 -10.41 -6.66
C LEU A 208 -7.40 -9.51 -5.95
N GLY A 209 -8.65 -9.95 -5.89
CA GLY A 209 -9.72 -9.23 -5.21
C GLY A 209 -10.60 -10.14 -4.37
N LEU A 210 -10.96 -9.69 -3.17
CA LEU A 210 -11.98 -10.27 -2.32
C LEU A 210 -13.16 -9.30 -2.25
N VAL A 211 -14.35 -9.80 -2.56
CA VAL A 211 -15.57 -8.97 -2.68
C VAL A 211 -16.80 -9.79 -2.33
N ASP A 212 -17.81 -9.15 -1.78
CA ASP A 212 -19.13 -9.69 -1.50
C ASP A 212 -19.92 -9.91 -2.80
N GLU A 213 -20.83 -10.89 -2.80
CA GLU A 213 -21.56 -11.29 -4.01
C GLU A 213 -22.33 -10.13 -4.64
N ASN A 214 -22.93 -9.28 -3.81
CA ASN A 214 -23.74 -8.13 -4.24
C ASN A 214 -22.92 -7.09 -5.02
N GLU A 215 -21.63 -6.93 -4.70
CA GLU A 215 -20.74 -5.92 -5.29
C GLU A 215 -19.80 -6.51 -6.37
N SER A 216 -19.73 -7.85 -6.45
CA SER A 216 -18.83 -8.61 -7.33
C SER A 216 -18.96 -8.31 -8.83
N GLY A 217 -20.15 -7.87 -9.27
CA GLY A 217 -20.45 -7.66 -10.69
C GLY A 217 -19.50 -6.66 -11.35
N SER A 218 -19.19 -5.56 -10.67
CA SER A 218 -18.29 -4.54 -11.22
C SER A 218 -16.82 -5.00 -11.26
N TRP A 219 -16.42 -5.84 -10.32
CA TRP A 219 -15.08 -6.38 -10.20
C TRP A 219 -14.79 -7.40 -11.30
N VAL A 220 -15.68 -8.38 -11.45
CA VAL A 220 -15.55 -9.44 -12.47
C VAL A 220 -15.54 -8.84 -13.88
N ASN A 221 -16.41 -7.86 -14.14
CA ASN A 221 -16.51 -7.22 -15.45
C ASN A 221 -15.25 -6.41 -15.81
N ALA A 222 -14.54 -5.85 -14.83
CA ALA A 222 -13.36 -5.03 -15.08
C ALA A 222 -12.14 -5.84 -15.57
N PHE A 223 -11.96 -7.07 -15.07
CA PHE A 223 -10.91 -7.98 -15.55
C PHE A 223 -11.14 -8.48 -16.98
N GLY A 224 -12.36 -8.34 -17.50
CA GLY A 224 -12.77 -8.85 -18.80
C GLY A 224 -12.77 -10.38 -18.89
N GLY A 225 -13.25 -10.92 -20.01
CA GLY A 225 -13.28 -12.37 -20.25
C GLY A 225 -14.51 -13.07 -19.68
N LYS A 226 -14.44 -14.41 -19.58
CA LYS A 226 -15.54 -15.24 -19.10
C LYS A 226 -15.52 -15.30 -17.56
N ARG A 227 -16.69 -15.38 -16.93
CA ARG A 227 -16.81 -15.44 -15.46
C ARG A 227 -15.94 -16.54 -14.83
N ASN A 228 -15.85 -17.72 -15.47
CA ASN A 228 -15.05 -18.86 -15.00
C ASN A 228 -13.52 -18.68 -15.12
N THR A 229 -13.04 -17.67 -15.85
CA THR A 229 -11.61 -17.35 -15.93
C THR A 229 -11.20 -16.26 -14.93
N VAL A 230 -12.17 -15.65 -14.25
CA VAL A 230 -11.97 -14.53 -13.31
C VAL A 230 -12.33 -14.96 -11.89
N VAL A 231 -13.50 -15.56 -11.70
CA VAL A 231 -13.96 -16.03 -10.39
C VAL A 231 -13.11 -17.20 -9.91
N ASP A 232 -12.69 -17.17 -8.65
CA ASP A 232 -11.78 -18.13 -8.00
C ASP A 232 -10.39 -18.24 -8.68
N LYS A 233 -10.03 -17.24 -9.48
CA LYS A 233 -8.71 -17.11 -10.13
C LYS A 233 -8.09 -15.74 -9.94
N LYS A 234 -8.91 -14.70 -9.96
CA LYS A 234 -8.53 -13.30 -9.74
C LYS A 234 -9.46 -12.63 -8.74
N VAL A 235 -10.76 -12.90 -8.82
CA VAL A 235 -11.78 -12.36 -7.92
C VAL A 235 -12.39 -13.50 -7.12
N PHE A 236 -12.35 -13.38 -5.81
CA PHE A 236 -12.89 -14.33 -4.85
C PHE A 236 -14.13 -13.70 -4.23
N ILE A 237 -15.25 -14.41 -4.37
CA ILE A 237 -16.55 -13.87 -3.99
C ILE A 237 -16.98 -14.49 -2.67
N SER A 238 -17.28 -13.65 -1.69
CA SER A 238 -17.98 -14.05 -0.47
C SER A 238 -19.48 -14.10 -0.75
N ALA A 239 -20.14 -15.21 -0.38
CA ALA A 239 -21.53 -15.46 -0.82
C ALA A 239 -22.54 -14.45 -0.26
N VAL A 240 -22.41 -14.06 1.01
CA VAL A 240 -23.24 -13.02 1.61
C VAL A 240 -22.35 -11.82 1.89
N ASP A 241 -21.42 -12.03 2.80
CA ASP A 241 -20.29 -11.16 3.11
C ASP A 241 -19.30 -11.94 3.98
N LEU A 242 -18.15 -11.34 4.28
CA LEU A 242 -17.14 -12.02 5.08
C LEU A 242 -17.60 -12.29 6.52
N GLU A 243 -18.48 -11.44 7.07
CA GLU A 243 -19.06 -11.68 8.40
C GLU A 243 -19.86 -12.98 8.46
N ASP A 244 -20.65 -13.28 7.43
CA ASP A 244 -21.38 -14.53 7.33
C ASP A 244 -20.45 -15.74 7.16
N GLU A 245 -19.34 -15.58 6.43
CA GLU A 245 -18.39 -16.68 6.23
C GLU A 245 -17.66 -17.02 7.52
N TYR A 246 -17.09 -16.05 8.23
CA TYR A 246 -16.35 -16.35 9.45
C TYR A 246 -17.28 -16.85 10.57
N THR A 247 -18.49 -16.31 10.73
CA THR A 247 -19.37 -16.81 11.81
C THR A 247 -19.87 -18.21 11.53
N ARG A 248 -20.12 -18.56 10.26
CA ARG A 248 -20.45 -19.95 9.88
C ARG A 248 -19.27 -20.89 10.04
N ALA A 249 -18.06 -20.43 9.74
CA ALA A 249 -16.84 -21.21 9.88
C ALA A 249 -16.54 -21.56 11.36
N LEU A 250 -16.71 -20.59 12.27
CA LEU A 250 -16.51 -20.79 13.71
C LEU A 250 -17.73 -21.44 14.39
N GLY A 251 -18.91 -21.18 13.87
CA GLY A 251 -20.19 -21.46 14.54
C GLY A 251 -20.65 -20.28 15.39
N GLY A 252 -21.96 -20.14 15.57
CA GLY A 252 -22.57 -19.01 16.27
C GLY A 252 -22.13 -18.89 17.75
N PRO A 253 -22.15 -19.98 18.55
CA PRO A 253 -21.72 -19.89 19.95
C PRO A 253 -20.25 -19.52 20.11
N ALA A 254 -19.36 -20.14 19.34
CA ALA A 254 -17.92 -19.84 19.39
C ALA A 254 -17.62 -18.40 18.94
N SER A 255 -18.29 -17.94 17.89
CA SER A 255 -18.17 -16.55 17.42
C SER A 255 -18.64 -15.57 18.51
N ALA A 256 -19.80 -15.82 19.13
CA ALA A 256 -20.32 -14.97 20.19
C ALA A 256 -19.41 -14.94 21.43
N GLN A 257 -18.85 -16.09 21.82
CA GLN A 257 -17.88 -16.18 22.91
C GLN A 257 -16.62 -15.36 22.60
N ALA A 258 -16.11 -15.41 21.37
CA ALA A 258 -14.97 -14.60 20.94
C ALA A 258 -15.26 -13.09 21.05
N LEU A 259 -16.43 -12.65 20.58
CA LEU A 259 -16.85 -11.25 20.67
C LEU A 259 -17.01 -10.77 22.13
N ILE A 260 -17.50 -11.63 23.02
CA ILE A 260 -17.64 -11.31 24.44
C ILE A 260 -16.28 -11.25 25.13
N ALA A 261 -15.42 -12.25 24.88
CA ALA A 261 -14.09 -12.33 25.47
C ALA A 261 -13.17 -11.19 25.02
N GLY A 262 -13.26 -10.79 23.74
CA GLY A 262 -12.55 -9.65 23.18
C GLY A 262 -13.13 -8.28 23.59
N GLY A 263 -14.21 -8.26 24.39
CA GLY A 263 -14.81 -7.03 24.90
C GLY A 263 -15.61 -6.21 23.88
N PHE A 264 -15.85 -6.75 22.68
CA PHE A 264 -16.67 -6.09 21.65
C PHE A 264 -18.12 -5.89 22.10
N CYS A 265 -18.68 -6.88 22.81
CA CYS A 265 -20.04 -6.79 23.33
C CYS A 265 -20.20 -7.50 24.67
N ARG A 266 -21.28 -7.14 25.39
CA ARG A 266 -21.73 -7.91 26.56
C ARG A 266 -22.65 -9.04 26.11
N GLU A 267 -22.62 -10.15 26.84
CA GLU A 267 -23.47 -11.33 26.61
C GLU A 267 -24.95 -10.97 26.46
N GLN A 268 -25.50 -10.18 27.38
CA GLN A 268 -26.89 -9.72 27.29
C GLN A 268 -27.19 -8.95 26.00
N GLY A 269 -26.24 -8.18 25.49
CA GLY A 269 -26.42 -7.36 24.29
C GLY A 269 -26.59 -8.21 23.03
N ILE A 270 -25.73 -9.22 22.86
CA ILE A 270 -25.81 -10.11 21.69
C ILE A 270 -27.01 -11.05 21.78
N LEU A 271 -27.34 -11.58 22.96
CA LEU A 271 -28.53 -12.41 23.17
C LEU A 271 -29.82 -11.65 22.88
N GLN A 272 -29.93 -10.41 23.35
CA GLN A 272 -31.09 -9.57 23.08
C GLN A 272 -31.23 -9.24 21.59
N ALA A 273 -30.12 -8.92 20.92
CA ALA A 273 -30.14 -8.59 19.50
C ALA A 273 -30.48 -9.80 18.61
N ALA A 274 -30.06 -11.00 19.01
CA ALA A 274 -30.35 -12.26 18.32
C ALA A 274 -31.68 -12.90 18.74
N ALA A 275 -32.36 -12.35 19.75
CA ALA A 275 -33.55 -12.95 20.38
C ALA A 275 -33.31 -14.40 20.85
N ALA A 276 -32.11 -14.68 21.38
CA ALA A 276 -31.71 -15.99 21.87
C ALA A 276 -31.75 -16.07 23.41
N GLY A 277 -32.05 -17.25 23.95
CA GLY A 277 -32.11 -17.48 25.41
C GLY A 277 -30.74 -17.73 26.04
N ALA A 278 -29.81 -18.32 25.29
CA ALA A 278 -28.46 -18.65 25.74
C ALA A 278 -27.47 -18.56 24.56
N VAL A 279 -26.17 -18.48 24.86
CA VAL A 279 -25.11 -18.30 23.86
C VAL A 279 -24.98 -19.52 22.96
N GLU A 280 -25.30 -20.70 23.49
CA GLU A 280 -25.28 -21.99 22.83
C GLU A 280 -26.33 -22.10 21.72
N ASP A 281 -27.41 -21.30 21.81
CA ASP A 281 -28.50 -21.27 20.85
C ASP A 281 -28.30 -20.23 19.74
N LEU A 282 -27.20 -19.46 19.78
CA LEU A 282 -26.94 -18.40 18.81
C LEU A 282 -26.65 -18.99 17.44
N ALA A 283 -27.48 -18.61 16.47
CA ALA A 283 -27.27 -18.96 15.08
C ALA A 283 -26.17 -18.07 14.44
N PRO A 284 -25.30 -18.62 13.55
CA PRO A 284 -24.23 -17.86 12.91
C PRO A 284 -24.66 -16.58 12.19
N ASP A 285 -25.83 -16.61 11.54
CA ASP A 285 -26.41 -15.49 10.80
C ASP A 285 -26.85 -14.35 11.73
N ALA A 286 -27.37 -14.68 12.91
CA ALA A 286 -27.71 -13.71 13.94
C ALA A 286 -26.45 -13.01 14.48
N VAL A 287 -25.37 -13.76 14.72
CA VAL A 287 -24.07 -13.19 15.12
C VAL A 287 -23.48 -12.32 14.01
N ALA A 288 -23.51 -12.78 12.75
CA ALA A 288 -23.03 -11.98 11.62
C ALA A 288 -23.80 -10.65 11.49
N LYS A 289 -25.14 -10.70 11.63
CA LYS A 289 -25.99 -9.49 11.64
C LYS A 289 -25.64 -8.56 12.79
N PHE A 290 -25.29 -9.09 13.96
CA PHE A 290 -24.83 -8.28 15.08
C PHE A 290 -23.51 -7.56 14.76
N CYS A 291 -22.52 -8.26 14.20
CA CYS A 291 -21.23 -7.69 13.78
C CYS A 291 -21.41 -6.53 12.80
N ARG A 292 -22.23 -6.73 11.75
CA ARG A 292 -22.51 -5.71 10.72
C ARG A 292 -23.04 -4.40 11.28
N ASN A 293 -23.89 -4.47 12.30
CA ASN A 293 -24.59 -3.31 12.84
C ASN A 293 -23.81 -2.54 13.92
N ASN A 294 -22.84 -3.18 14.58
CA ASN A 294 -22.19 -2.63 15.77
C ASN A 294 -20.72 -2.26 15.57
N GLY A 295 -20.08 -2.74 14.50
CA GLY A 295 -18.69 -2.39 14.16
C GLY A 295 -17.96 -3.57 13.55
N LYS A 296 -17.79 -3.55 12.22
CA LYS A 296 -17.18 -4.66 11.47
C LYS A 296 -15.71 -4.90 11.86
N VAL A 297 -14.92 -3.84 12.01
CA VAL A 297 -13.46 -3.93 12.26
C VAL A 297 -13.16 -4.50 13.64
N ASP A 298 -13.84 -4.01 14.68
CA ASP A 298 -13.64 -4.50 16.04
C ASP A 298 -14.11 -5.96 16.18
N ALA A 299 -15.22 -6.32 15.52
CA ALA A 299 -15.70 -7.69 15.47
C ALA A 299 -14.70 -8.61 14.75
N ALA A 300 -14.19 -8.19 13.59
CA ALA A 300 -13.19 -8.94 12.84
C ALA A 300 -11.91 -9.16 13.66
N THR A 301 -11.49 -8.16 14.44
CA THR A 301 -10.31 -8.24 15.32
C THR A 301 -10.52 -9.31 16.41
N CYS A 302 -11.67 -9.31 17.09
CA CYS A 302 -11.99 -10.33 18.09
C CYS A 302 -12.05 -11.74 17.51
N ILE A 303 -12.55 -11.88 16.28
CA ILE A 303 -12.65 -13.17 15.59
C ILE A 303 -11.26 -13.64 15.15
N ALA A 304 -10.41 -12.75 14.64
CA ALA A 304 -9.04 -13.05 14.24
C ALA A 304 -8.22 -13.71 15.36
N GLU A 305 -8.38 -13.24 16.60
CA GLU A 305 -7.65 -13.76 17.77
C GLU A 305 -7.96 -15.23 18.10
N VAL A 306 -9.11 -15.76 17.67
CA VAL A 306 -9.55 -17.13 17.99
C VAL A 306 -9.51 -18.07 16.78
N LEU A 307 -9.01 -17.62 15.63
CA LEU A 307 -8.92 -18.44 14.43
C LEU A 307 -7.98 -19.63 14.64
N THR A 308 -8.38 -20.77 14.09
CA THR A 308 -7.58 -21.99 14.05
C THR A 308 -7.44 -22.42 12.59
N ALA A 309 -6.46 -23.27 12.27
CA ALA A 309 -6.30 -23.75 10.89
C ALA A 309 -7.59 -24.38 10.34
N GLU A 310 -8.32 -25.14 11.16
CA GLU A 310 -9.58 -25.76 10.75
C GLU A 310 -10.68 -24.74 10.44
N THR A 311 -10.84 -23.70 11.27
CA THR A 311 -11.86 -22.66 11.04
C THR A 311 -11.44 -21.72 9.91
N ALA A 312 -10.17 -21.39 9.80
CA ALA A 312 -9.58 -20.59 8.73
C ALA A 312 -9.79 -21.24 7.35
N GLU A 313 -9.61 -22.57 7.22
CA GLU A 313 -9.89 -23.28 5.97
C GLU A 313 -11.36 -23.20 5.55
N LYS A 314 -12.28 -23.14 6.53
CA LYS A 314 -13.73 -23.02 6.30
C LYS A 314 -14.17 -21.63 5.86
N ILE A 315 -13.34 -20.59 6.03
CA ILE A 315 -13.56 -19.25 5.45
C ILE A 315 -13.22 -19.33 3.96
N GLY A 316 -14.19 -19.82 3.19
CA GLY A 316 -13.96 -20.37 1.86
C GLY A 316 -13.42 -19.35 0.85
N SER A 317 -13.93 -18.12 0.85
CA SER A 317 -13.47 -17.09 -0.09
C SER A 317 -12.00 -16.73 0.14
N VAL A 318 -11.61 -16.51 1.40
CA VAL A 318 -10.24 -16.17 1.81
C VAL A 318 -9.29 -17.35 1.64
N SER A 319 -9.68 -18.57 2.03
CA SER A 319 -8.80 -19.74 1.90
C SER A 319 -8.51 -20.08 0.43
N ARG A 320 -9.48 -19.93 -0.47
CA ARG A 320 -9.26 -20.06 -1.92
C ARG A 320 -8.35 -18.96 -2.47
N LEU A 321 -8.50 -17.73 -1.99
CA LEU A 321 -7.65 -16.59 -2.36
C LEU A 321 -6.19 -16.87 -2.01
N LEU A 322 -5.92 -17.24 -0.76
CA LEU A 322 -4.57 -17.47 -0.27
C LEU A 322 -3.90 -18.68 -0.93
N ARG A 323 -4.64 -19.76 -1.19
CA ARG A 323 -4.13 -20.91 -1.96
C ARG A 323 -3.73 -20.50 -3.37
N THR A 324 -4.56 -19.69 -4.04
CA THR A 324 -4.25 -19.20 -5.39
C THR A 324 -3.03 -18.26 -5.36
N LEU A 325 -2.93 -17.39 -4.35
CA LEU A 325 -1.78 -16.52 -4.15
C LEU A 325 -0.48 -17.33 -3.97
N ASP A 326 -0.49 -18.36 -3.12
CA ASP A 326 0.67 -19.24 -2.91
C ASP A 326 1.05 -20.01 -4.19
N GLU A 327 0.06 -20.51 -4.95
CA GLU A 327 0.29 -21.16 -6.25
C GLU A 327 0.95 -20.21 -7.27
N LEU A 328 0.48 -18.97 -7.37
CA LEU A 328 1.04 -17.95 -8.27
C LEU A 328 2.44 -17.52 -7.84
N SER A 329 2.74 -17.56 -6.55
CA SER A 329 4.05 -17.15 -6.03
C SER A 329 5.20 -18.09 -6.42
N LYS A 330 4.86 -19.34 -6.75
CA LYS A 330 5.77 -20.42 -7.14
C LYS A 330 6.09 -20.44 -8.64
N GLN A 331 5.44 -19.58 -9.43
CA GLN A 331 5.62 -19.42 -10.88
C GLN A 331 6.51 -18.23 -11.21
#